data_AF-A0A345ZD16-F1
#
_entry.id   AF-A0A345ZD16-F1
#
_cell.length_a   1.000
_cell.length_b   1.000
_cell.length_c   1.000
_cell.angle_alpha   90.00
_cell.angle_beta   90.00
_cell.angle_gamma   90.00
#
_symmetry.space_group_name_H-M   'P 1'
#
loop_
_entity.id
_entity.type
_entity.pdbx_description
1 polymer ?
#
loop_
_entity_poly.entity_id
_entity_poly.type
_entity_poly.pdbx_seq_one_letter_code
_entity_poly.pdbx_strand_id
1 'polypeptide(L)'
;MKFFKMYVGILFLLASHVSFVHAAKKNQSFLDSKNKLERNLAAYTNKVEKAECVEQHDGSYVITFYCEKKPICFYMPKTYNESVDRNKKRYILPRTEWSSDRLNDFMKVSADTLQAVDAHCSIQKIPGVDYSLGILFEVDGSKYEVEKNIDQEYKTVSFTITPK
;
A
#
# COMPACT_ATOMS: atom_id res chain seq x y z
N MET A 1 61.31 -27.78 6.10
CA MET A 1 60.10 -27.09 5.59
C MET A 1 58.86 -27.43 6.44
N LYS A 2 58.77 -26.99 7.71
CA LYS A 2 57.62 -27.30 8.61
C LYS A 2 56.84 -26.08 9.13
N PHE A 3 57.29 -24.85 8.86
CA PHE A 3 56.67 -23.63 9.40
C PHE A 3 55.55 -23.01 8.52
N PHE A 4 55.40 -23.44 7.27
CA PHE A 4 54.43 -22.82 6.34
C PHE A 4 52.97 -23.30 6.52
N LYS A 5 52.76 -24.48 7.12
CA LYS A 5 51.40 -25.05 7.30
C LYS A 5 50.63 -24.47 8.48
N MET A 6 51.31 -23.84 9.44
CA MET A 6 50.66 -23.32 10.66
C MET A 6 49.97 -21.96 10.44
N TYR A 7 50.49 -21.13 9.55
CA TYR A 7 49.93 -19.79 9.28
C TYR A 7 48.68 -19.82 8.38
N VAL A 8 48.54 -20.82 7.51
CA VAL A 8 47.36 -20.94 6.62
C VAL A 8 46.10 -21.34 7.40
N GLY A 9 46.23 -22.17 8.45
CA GLY A 9 45.10 -22.58 9.29
C GLY A 9 44.51 -21.45 10.14
N ILE A 10 45.37 -20.55 10.65
CA ILE A 10 44.94 -19.38 11.43
C ILE A 10 44.28 -18.32 10.53
N LEU A 11 44.78 -18.13 9.30
CA LEU A 11 44.15 -17.24 8.32
C LEU A 11 42.74 -17.73 7.91
N PHE A 12 42.54 -19.04 7.75
CA PHE A 12 41.25 -19.61 7.39
C PHE A 12 40.21 -19.47 8.51
N LEU A 13 40.61 -19.61 9.77
CA LEU A 13 39.76 -19.42 10.95
C LEU A 13 39.36 -17.95 11.15
N LEU A 14 40.27 -17.00 10.91
CA LEU A 14 39.97 -15.57 10.99
C LEU A 14 39.04 -15.11 9.86
N ALA A 15 39.25 -15.57 8.62
CA ALA A 15 38.39 -15.22 7.48
C ALA A 15 36.95 -15.75 7.62
N SER A 16 36.79 -16.95 8.20
CA SER A 16 35.47 -17.52 8.48
C SER A 16 34.76 -16.82 9.65
N HIS A 17 35.48 -16.34 10.67
CA HIS A 17 34.90 -15.49 11.72
C HIS A 17 34.50 -14.10 11.21
N VAL A 18 35.32 -13.47 10.36
CA VAL A 18 34.99 -12.15 9.79
C VAL A 18 33.74 -12.23 8.90
N SER A 19 33.60 -13.31 8.13
CA SER A 19 32.41 -13.56 7.29
C SER A 19 31.15 -13.82 8.12
N PHE A 20 31.28 -14.57 9.22
CA PHE A 20 30.16 -14.86 10.14
C PHE A 20 29.72 -13.61 10.92
N VAL A 21 30.67 -12.79 11.38
CA VAL A 21 30.37 -11.52 12.08
C VAL A 21 29.75 -10.49 11.13
N HIS A 22 30.18 -10.44 9.86
CA HIS A 22 29.54 -9.57 8.85
C HIS A 22 28.11 -10.02 8.53
N ALA A 23 27.90 -11.33 8.36
CA ALA A 23 26.56 -11.89 8.12
C ALA A 23 25.62 -11.66 9.32
N ALA A 24 26.11 -11.85 10.56
CA ALA A 24 25.36 -11.58 11.78
C ALA A 24 25.01 -10.10 11.93
N LYS A 25 25.96 -9.18 11.68
CA LYS A 25 25.70 -7.73 11.69
C LYS A 25 24.68 -7.31 10.62
N LYS A 26 24.74 -7.91 9.43
CA LYS A 26 23.78 -7.64 8.34
C LYS A 26 22.38 -8.15 8.69
N ASN A 27 22.27 -9.32 9.33
CA ASN A 27 21.01 -9.85 9.84
C ASN A 27 20.44 -8.98 10.98
N GLN A 28 21.27 -8.54 11.93
CA GLN A 28 20.87 -7.64 13.01
C GLN A 28 20.34 -6.32 12.46
N SER A 29 21.07 -5.70 11.52
CA SER A 29 20.65 -4.45 10.88
C SER A 29 19.32 -4.58 10.12
N PHE A 30 19.07 -5.72 9.48
CA PHE A 30 17.80 -6.03 8.82
C PHE A 30 16.66 -6.19 9.84
N LEU A 31 16.89 -6.96 10.92
CA LEU A 31 15.94 -7.13 12.03
C LEU A 31 15.61 -5.79 12.69
N ASP A 32 16.59 -4.94 12.95
CA ASP A 32 16.39 -3.62 13.54
C ASP A 32 15.58 -2.70 12.62
N SER A 33 15.84 -2.75 11.31
CA SER A 33 15.08 -2.01 10.31
C SER A 33 13.63 -2.48 10.22
N LYS A 34 13.40 -3.79 10.25
CA LYS A 34 12.07 -4.40 10.30
C LYS A 34 11.31 -3.96 11.55
N ASN A 35 11.92 -4.10 12.73
CA ASN A 35 11.33 -3.72 14.01
C ASN A 35 11.05 -2.21 14.10
N LYS A 36 11.86 -1.38 13.44
CA LYS A 36 11.64 0.07 13.35
C LYS A 36 10.46 0.39 12.43
N LEU A 37 10.34 -0.29 11.29
CA LEU A 37 9.21 -0.14 10.36
C LEU A 37 7.89 -0.55 11.02
N GLU A 38 7.87 -1.70 11.70
CA GLU A 38 6.70 -2.20 12.42
C GLU A 38 6.26 -1.23 13.53
N ARG A 39 7.21 -0.69 14.32
CA ARG A 39 6.90 0.33 15.33
C ARG A 39 6.38 1.63 14.73
N ASN A 40 6.96 2.09 13.62
CA ASN A 40 6.52 3.31 12.95
C ASN A 40 5.10 3.15 12.36
N LEU A 41 4.80 2.00 11.77
CA LEU A 41 3.45 1.65 11.31
C LEU A 41 2.47 1.53 12.50
N ALA A 42 2.93 0.97 13.62
CA ALA A 42 2.14 0.85 14.85
C ALA A 42 1.93 2.19 15.58
N ALA A 43 2.62 3.26 15.20
CA ALA A 43 2.36 4.63 15.67
C ALA A 43 1.66 5.50 14.61
N TYR A 44 1.55 5.01 13.37
CA TYR A 44 0.90 5.75 12.29
C TYR A 44 -0.60 5.81 12.51
N THR A 45 -1.15 7.01 12.41
CA THR A 45 -2.58 7.31 12.32
C THR A 45 -2.77 8.43 11.32
N ASN A 46 -3.82 8.35 10.52
CA ASN A 46 -4.14 9.34 9.51
C ASN A 46 -5.64 9.59 9.43
N LYS A 47 -6.05 10.59 8.66
CA LYS A 47 -7.45 10.93 8.44
C LYS A 47 -7.64 11.43 7.02
N VAL A 48 -8.74 11.00 6.39
CA VAL A 48 -9.23 11.60 5.14
C VAL A 48 -9.98 12.89 5.49
N GLU A 49 -9.47 14.01 5.01
CA GLU A 49 -10.07 15.34 5.22
C GLU A 49 -11.17 15.60 4.18
N LYS A 50 -10.90 15.21 2.94
CA LYS A 50 -11.76 15.41 1.77
C LYS A 50 -11.58 14.25 0.79
N ALA A 51 -12.60 13.95 0.02
CA ALA A 51 -12.50 13.08 -1.14
C ALA A 51 -13.26 13.69 -2.32
N GLU A 52 -12.80 13.40 -3.53
CA GLU A 52 -13.39 13.87 -4.78
C GLU A 52 -13.47 12.72 -5.78
N CYS A 53 -14.48 12.74 -6.63
CA CYS A 53 -14.66 11.83 -7.74
C CYS A 53 -14.99 12.69 -8.96
N VAL A 54 -14.12 12.67 -9.96
CA VAL A 54 -14.21 13.56 -11.13
C VAL A 54 -14.04 12.77 -12.43
N GLU A 55 -14.90 13.04 -13.39
CA GLU A 55 -14.69 12.65 -14.78
C GLU A 55 -13.66 13.58 -15.42
N GLN A 56 -12.73 13.00 -16.17
CA GLN A 56 -11.70 13.69 -16.93
C GLN A 56 -12.13 13.81 -18.39
N HIS A 57 -11.59 14.82 -19.10
CA HIS A 57 -11.90 15.05 -20.51
C HIS A 57 -11.50 13.91 -21.45
N ASP A 58 -10.59 13.04 -21.03
CA ASP A 58 -10.12 11.87 -21.79
C ASP A 58 -10.99 10.61 -21.56
N GLY A 59 -12.10 10.74 -20.82
CA GLY A 59 -12.99 9.63 -20.47
C GLY A 59 -12.49 8.79 -19.29
N SER A 60 -11.41 9.20 -18.63
CA SER A 60 -10.98 8.61 -17.36
C SER A 60 -11.79 9.15 -16.19
N TYR A 61 -11.86 8.39 -15.10
CA TYR A 61 -12.49 8.80 -13.85
C TYR A 61 -11.46 8.77 -12.73
N VAL A 62 -11.32 9.85 -11.98
CA VAL A 62 -10.33 9.97 -10.91
C VAL A 62 -11.03 10.12 -9.58
N ILE A 63 -10.74 9.20 -8.67
CA ILE A 63 -11.13 9.28 -7.26
C ILE A 63 -9.90 9.70 -6.45
N THR A 64 -9.97 10.83 -5.75
CA THR A 64 -8.85 11.35 -4.94
C THR A 64 -9.25 11.46 -3.47
N PHE A 65 -8.42 10.92 -2.58
CA PHE A 65 -8.53 11.11 -1.13
C PHE A 65 -7.41 12.04 -0.64
N TYR A 66 -7.78 13.11 0.03
CA TYR A 66 -6.88 14.09 0.63
C TYR A 66 -6.67 13.74 2.11
N CYS A 67 -5.42 13.48 2.48
CA CYS A 67 -5.07 12.99 3.81
C CYS A 67 -4.34 14.05 4.63
N GLU A 68 -4.61 14.06 5.95
CA GLU A 68 -3.96 14.97 6.90
C GLU A 68 -2.43 14.79 6.93
N LYS A 69 -1.98 13.53 6.83
CA LYS A 69 -0.58 13.12 6.78
C LYS A 69 -0.28 12.38 5.47
N LYS A 70 1.01 12.26 5.16
CA LYS A 70 1.55 11.45 4.06
C LYS A 70 0.86 10.09 4.00
N PRO A 71 0.08 9.81 2.93
CA PRO A 71 -0.72 8.60 2.86
C PRO A 71 0.16 7.38 2.59
N ILE A 72 -0.22 6.29 3.22
CA ILE A 72 0.27 4.95 2.91
C ILE A 72 -0.91 4.23 2.26
N CYS A 73 -0.70 3.61 1.09
CA CYS A 73 -1.74 2.83 0.43
C CYS A 73 -1.16 1.62 -0.28
N PHE A 74 -1.75 0.46 -0.05
CA PHE A 74 -1.30 -0.80 -0.66
C PHE A 74 -2.46 -1.61 -1.22
N TYR A 75 -2.15 -2.36 -2.27
CA TYR A 75 -3.04 -3.38 -2.81
C TYR A 75 -3.08 -4.56 -1.84
N MET A 76 -4.27 -4.98 -1.44
CA MET A 76 -4.45 -6.08 -0.50
C MET A 76 -5.75 -6.82 -0.81
N PRO A 77 -5.73 -7.83 -1.72
CA PRO A 77 -6.88 -8.67 -1.99
C PRO A 77 -7.22 -9.52 -0.76
N LYS A 78 -8.51 -9.78 -0.51
CA LYS A 78 -8.94 -10.63 0.62
C LYS A 78 -8.68 -12.11 0.37
N THR A 79 -8.69 -12.53 -0.90
CA THR A 79 -8.50 -13.92 -1.33
C THR A 79 -7.59 -14.00 -2.55
N TYR A 80 -7.05 -15.20 -2.83
CA TYR A 80 -6.30 -15.44 -4.07
C TYR A 80 -7.15 -15.16 -5.32
N ASN A 81 -8.43 -15.54 -5.32
CA ASN A 81 -9.32 -15.28 -6.46
C ASN A 81 -9.43 -13.78 -6.74
N GLU A 82 -9.56 -12.95 -5.70
CA GLU A 82 -9.55 -11.49 -5.83
C GLU A 82 -8.19 -10.94 -6.30
N SER A 83 -7.10 -11.67 -6.07
CA SER A 83 -5.76 -11.25 -6.54
C SER A 83 -5.58 -11.38 -8.06
N VAL A 84 -6.28 -12.35 -8.68
CA VAL A 84 -6.22 -12.62 -10.12
C VAL A 84 -7.41 -12.06 -10.89
N ASP A 85 -8.49 -11.68 -10.19
CA ASP A 85 -9.65 -11.03 -10.77
C ASP A 85 -9.26 -9.64 -11.30
N ARG A 86 -9.49 -9.42 -12.58
CA ARG A 86 -9.26 -8.12 -13.23
C ARG A 86 -10.40 -7.15 -12.96
N ASN A 87 -11.56 -7.66 -12.59
CA ASN A 87 -12.75 -6.89 -12.36
C ASN A 87 -12.84 -6.37 -10.93
N LYS A 88 -12.01 -6.86 -10.01
CA LYS A 88 -12.01 -6.45 -8.60
C LYS A 88 -10.63 -6.01 -8.15
N LYS A 89 -10.52 -4.80 -7.59
CA LYS A 89 -9.27 -4.29 -7.01
C LYS A 89 -9.53 -3.72 -5.62
N ARG A 90 -8.85 -4.29 -4.62
CA ARG A 90 -8.94 -3.85 -3.22
C ARG A 90 -7.65 -3.19 -2.77
N TYR A 91 -7.80 -2.00 -2.22
CA TYR A 91 -6.74 -1.21 -1.63
C TYR A 91 -7.06 -0.91 -0.17
N ILE A 92 -6.02 -0.67 0.62
CA ILE A 92 -6.14 -0.33 2.03
C ILE A 92 -5.35 0.93 2.33
N LEU A 93 -5.98 1.85 3.05
CA LEU A 93 -5.35 2.96 3.77
C LEU A 93 -5.28 2.56 5.26
N PRO A 94 -4.11 2.08 5.73
CA PRO A 94 -3.98 1.56 7.08
C PRO A 94 -4.16 2.67 8.08
N ARG A 95 -4.94 2.40 9.14
CA ARG A 95 -5.10 3.32 10.27
C ARG A 95 -5.49 4.75 9.86
N THR A 96 -6.25 4.84 8.78
CA THR A 96 -6.76 6.10 8.25
C THR A 96 -8.23 6.17 8.60
N GLU A 97 -8.62 7.20 9.34
CA GLU A 97 -10.00 7.42 9.72
C GLU A 97 -10.76 8.28 8.70
N TRP A 98 -12.08 8.13 8.67
CA TRP A 98 -12.96 9.04 7.96
C TRP A 98 -14.32 9.13 8.67
N SER A 99 -14.86 10.35 8.75
CA SER A 99 -16.20 10.60 9.29
C SER A 99 -17.25 9.90 8.45
N SER A 100 -18.17 9.19 9.11
CA SER A 100 -19.25 8.44 8.46
C SER A 100 -20.16 9.33 7.61
N ASP A 101 -20.44 10.56 8.06
CA ASP A 101 -21.34 11.48 7.34
C ASP A 101 -20.73 11.89 5.99
N ARG A 102 -19.45 12.30 6.01
CA ARG A 102 -18.71 12.66 4.79
C ARG A 102 -18.49 11.47 3.86
N LEU A 103 -18.35 10.27 4.43
CA LEU A 103 -18.19 9.05 3.66
C LEU A 103 -19.46 8.75 2.85
N ASN A 104 -20.63 8.85 3.48
CA ASN A 104 -21.91 8.59 2.82
C ASN A 104 -22.16 9.58 1.67
N ASP A 105 -21.87 10.87 1.89
CA ASP A 105 -21.98 11.89 0.85
C ASP A 105 -21.06 11.59 -0.33
N PHE A 106 -19.80 11.24 -0.04
CA PHE A 106 -18.84 10.87 -1.07
C PHE A 106 -19.27 9.62 -1.86
N MET A 107 -19.76 8.59 -1.16
CA MET A 107 -20.23 7.34 -1.76
C MET A 107 -21.40 7.58 -2.73
N LYS A 108 -22.26 8.57 -2.47
CA LYS A 108 -23.32 8.97 -3.39
C LYS A 108 -22.74 9.64 -4.63
N VAL A 109 -21.85 10.63 -4.46
CA VAL A 109 -21.21 11.34 -5.58
C VAL A 109 -20.42 10.39 -6.46
N SER A 110 -19.68 9.45 -5.86
CA SER A 110 -18.90 8.48 -6.63
C SER A 110 -19.79 7.48 -7.36
N ALA A 111 -20.90 7.03 -6.76
CA ALA A 111 -21.86 6.17 -7.44
C ALA A 111 -22.47 6.85 -8.66
N ASP A 112 -22.93 8.11 -8.53
CA ASP A 112 -23.52 8.88 -9.62
C ASP A 112 -22.50 9.12 -10.76
N THR A 113 -21.24 9.40 -10.40
CA THR A 113 -20.15 9.67 -11.36
C THR A 113 -19.73 8.40 -12.12
N LEU A 114 -19.63 7.28 -11.42
CA LEU A 114 -19.16 6.01 -11.98
C LEU A 114 -20.27 5.19 -12.67
N GLN A 115 -21.54 5.58 -12.51
CA GLN A 115 -22.68 4.93 -13.15
C GLN A 115 -22.54 4.90 -14.68
N ALA A 116 -21.92 5.92 -15.28
CA ALA A 116 -21.72 6.01 -16.72
C ALA A 116 -20.87 4.87 -17.31
N VAL A 117 -20.03 4.25 -16.49
CA VAL A 117 -19.06 3.21 -16.90
C VAL A 117 -19.28 1.86 -16.22
N ASP A 118 -20.45 1.66 -15.60
CA ASP A 118 -20.79 0.45 -14.85
C ASP A 118 -19.69 0.07 -13.83
N ALA A 119 -19.06 1.09 -13.25
CA ALA A 119 -18.05 0.94 -12.23
C ALA A 119 -18.64 1.22 -10.84
N HIS A 120 -18.16 0.49 -9.85
CA HIS A 120 -18.56 0.67 -8.47
C HIS A 120 -17.33 0.84 -7.59
N CYS A 121 -17.37 1.86 -6.74
CA CYS A 121 -16.41 2.05 -5.66
C CYS A 121 -17.14 1.87 -4.34
N SER A 122 -16.65 0.96 -3.50
CA SER A 122 -17.14 0.78 -2.13
C SER A 122 -16.04 1.01 -1.12
N ILE A 123 -16.39 1.72 -0.05
CA ILE A 123 -15.47 2.03 1.04
C ILE A 123 -16.02 1.44 2.32
N GLN A 124 -15.18 0.67 3.01
CA GLN A 124 -15.56 -0.05 4.22
C GLN A 124 -14.49 0.11 5.29
N LYS A 125 -14.92 0.27 6.55
CA LYS A 125 -14.02 0.12 7.70
C LYS A 125 -13.64 -1.35 7.83
N ILE A 126 -12.35 -1.66 7.93
CA ILE A 126 -11.87 -3.03 8.11
C ILE A 126 -11.74 -3.30 9.62
N PRO A 127 -12.58 -4.17 10.21
CA PRO A 127 -12.47 -4.51 11.62
C PRO A 127 -11.18 -5.31 11.90
N GLY A 128 -10.59 -5.09 13.08
CA GLY A 128 -9.40 -5.82 13.54
C GLY A 128 -8.05 -5.30 13.06
N VAL A 129 -8.03 -4.29 12.18
CA VAL A 129 -6.81 -3.59 11.76
C VAL A 129 -6.94 -2.11 12.09
N ASP A 130 -6.82 -1.75 13.38
CA ASP A 130 -6.64 -0.38 13.90
C ASP A 130 -7.35 0.74 13.08
N TYR A 131 -8.62 0.54 12.73
CA TYR A 131 -9.44 1.48 11.96
C TYR A 131 -8.90 1.82 10.55
N SER A 132 -8.59 0.80 9.76
CA SER A 132 -8.18 0.98 8.35
C SER A 132 -9.38 1.18 7.42
N LEU A 133 -9.21 2.00 6.38
CA LEU A 133 -10.18 2.15 5.28
C LEU A 133 -9.82 1.18 4.16
N GLY A 134 -10.76 0.28 3.84
CA GLY A 134 -10.70 -0.55 2.64
C GLY A 134 -11.47 0.12 1.51
N ILE A 135 -10.86 0.17 0.33
CA ILE A 135 -11.43 0.73 -0.89
C ILE A 135 -11.48 -0.41 -1.91
N LEU A 136 -12.66 -0.77 -2.37
CA LEU A 136 -12.89 -1.83 -3.35
C LEU A 136 -13.48 -1.22 -4.61
N PHE A 137 -12.80 -1.47 -5.72
CA PHE A 137 -13.27 -1.16 -7.07
C PHE A 137 -13.79 -2.44 -7.71
N GLU A 138 -15.01 -2.37 -8.26
CA GLU A 138 -15.60 -3.38 -9.12
C GLU A 138 -15.83 -2.73 -10.49
N VAL A 139 -15.11 -3.20 -11.52
CA VAL A 139 -15.10 -2.63 -12.88
C VAL A 139 -15.08 -3.75 -13.92
N ASP A 140 -15.48 -3.47 -15.16
CA ASP A 140 -15.21 -4.39 -16.28
C ASP A 140 -13.73 -4.31 -16.66
N GLY A 141 -12.91 -5.22 -16.12
CA GLY A 141 -11.47 -5.29 -16.34
C GLY A 141 -11.05 -5.60 -17.78
N SER A 142 -12.00 -5.93 -18.67
CA SER A 142 -11.76 -6.01 -20.11
C SER A 142 -11.81 -4.64 -20.80
N LYS A 143 -12.54 -3.68 -20.23
CA LYS A 143 -12.74 -2.32 -20.77
C LYS A 143 -11.95 -1.25 -20.03
N TYR A 144 -11.72 -1.45 -18.74
CA TYR A 144 -11.11 -0.45 -17.87
C TYR A 144 -9.94 -1.04 -17.09
N GLU A 145 -9.05 -0.15 -16.67
CA GLU A 145 -8.02 -0.43 -15.67
C GLU A 145 -8.10 0.55 -14.52
N VAL A 146 -7.63 0.12 -13.35
CA VAL A 146 -7.60 0.95 -12.14
C VAL A 146 -6.16 1.10 -11.68
N GLU A 147 -5.63 2.30 -11.80
CA GLU A 147 -4.28 2.66 -11.36
C GLU A 147 -4.32 3.44 -10.05
N LYS A 148 -3.39 3.16 -9.14
CA LYS A 148 -3.24 3.88 -7.89
C LYS A 148 -2.01 4.78 -7.96
N ASN A 149 -2.20 6.08 -7.75
CA ASN A 149 -1.12 7.04 -7.58
C ASN A 149 -1.10 7.59 -6.13
N ILE A 150 0.11 7.83 -5.60
CA ILE A 150 0.28 8.39 -4.26
C ILE A 150 1.19 9.60 -4.35
N ASP A 151 0.65 10.76 -4.01
CA ASP A 151 1.42 11.99 -3.92
C ASP A 151 1.78 12.28 -2.46
N GLN A 152 3.07 12.22 -2.16
CA GLN A 152 3.59 12.44 -0.80
C GLN A 152 3.73 13.93 -0.45
N GLU A 153 3.78 14.81 -1.45
CA GLU A 153 3.88 16.27 -1.27
C GLU A 153 2.50 16.85 -0.99
N TYR A 154 1.52 16.53 -1.84
CA TYR A 154 0.14 16.96 -1.68
C TYR A 154 -0.68 16.08 -0.73
N LYS A 155 -0.07 15.01 -0.20
CA LYS A 155 -0.68 14.05 0.73
C LYS A 155 -1.98 13.43 0.17
N THR A 156 -1.97 13.09 -1.10
CA THR A 156 -3.12 12.50 -1.77
C THR A 156 -2.86 11.05 -2.15
N VAL A 157 -3.94 10.29 -2.21
CA VAL A 157 -3.99 9.01 -2.90
C VAL A 157 -5.11 9.09 -3.92
N SER A 158 -4.78 8.86 -5.18
CA SER A 158 -5.75 8.85 -6.26
C SER A 158 -5.84 7.49 -6.93
N PHE A 159 -7.03 7.19 -7.41
CA PHE A 159 -7.35 6.01 -8.18
C PHE A 159 -7.92 6.47 -9.51
N THR A 160 -7.19 6.20 -10.58
CA THR A 160 -7.59 6.54 -11.94
C THR A 160 -8.19 5.30 -12.59
N ILE A 161 -9.41 5.42 -13.09
CA ILE A 161 -10.11 4.41 -13.88
C ILE A 161 -10.05 4.84 -15.34
N THR A 162 -9.25 4.16 -16.15
CA THR A 162 -8.97 4.55 -17.54
C THR A 162 -9.52 3.52 -18.51
N PRO A 163 -10.16 3.93 -19.62
CA PRO A 163 -10.53 3.03 -20.71
C PRO A 163 -9.31 2.39 -21.38
N LYS A 164 -9.41 1.13 -21.79
CA LYS A 164 -8.37 0.39 -22.53
C LYS A 164 -8.49 0.52 -24.04
#